data_AF-C0GE25-F1
#
_entry.id   AF-C0GE25-F1
#
_cell.length_a   1.000
_cell.length_b   1.000
_cell.length_c   1.000
_cell.angle_alpha   90.00
_cell.angle_beta   90.00
_cell.angle_gamma   90.00
#
_symmetry.space_group_name_H-M   'P 1'
#
loop_
_entity.id
_entity.type
_entity.pdbx_description
1 polymer ?
#
loop_
_entity_poly.entity_id
_entity_poly.type
_entity_poly.pdbx_seq_one_letter_code
_entity_poly.pdbx_strand_id
1 'polypeptide(L)' 'MSKETLTFEEALQRLEEVLAKLERSDCPLEEALGLFEEGMRLVQKCRGKLADVEGKVSVLLKDSQEFAPFSGEEEQA' A
#
# COMPACT_ATOMS: atom_id res chain seq x y z
N MET A 1 -11.37 -7.22 22.27
CA MET A 1 -11.28 -7.60 20.85
C MET A 1 -10.26 -6.67 20.20
N SER A 2 -9.05 -7.17 19.99
CA SER A 2 -7.90 -6.41 19.53
C SER A 2 -8.15 -5.90 18.11
N LYS A 3 -7.91 -4.61 17.85
CA LYS A 3 -7.95 -4.05 16.50
C LYS A 3 -6.83 -4.70 15.69
N GLU A 4 -7.15 -5.78 14.99
CA GLU A 4 -6.23 -6.45 14.08
C GLU A 4 -5.85 -5.47 12.97
N THR A 5 -4.64 -4.95 13.08
CA THR A 5 -4.07 -4.08 12.08
C THR A 5 -3.60 -4.99 10.96
N LEU A 6 -4.41 -5.12 9.88
CA LEU A 6 -4.03 -5.90 8.68
C LEU A 6 -2.55 -5.68 8.35
N THR A 7 -1.81 -6.77 8.12
CA THR A 7 -0.43 -6.78 7.64
C THR A 7 -0.33 -6.11 6.27
N PHE A 8 0.89 -5.83 5.79
CA PHE A 8 1.07 -5.22 4.47
C PHE A 8 0.54 -6.15 3.37
N GLU A 9 0.93 -7.43 3.44
CA GLU A 9 0.50 -8.45 2.48
C GLU A 9 -1.02 -8.64 2.49
N GLU A 10 -1.65 -8.71 3.67
CA GLU A 10 -3.12 -8.80 3.75
C GLU A 10 -3.82 -7.57 3.16
N ALA A 11 -3.29 -6.37 3.39
CA ALA A 11 -3.86 -5.16 2.81
C ALA A 11 -3.70 -5.11 1.28
N LEU A 12 -2.57 -5.62 0.77
CA LEU A 12 -2.31 -5.73 -0.66
C LEU A 12 -3.22 -6.77 -1.32
N GLN A 13 -3.31 -7.98 -0.76
CA GLN A 13 -4.20 -9.03 -1.24
C GLN A 13 -5.66 -8.56 -1.24
N ARG A 14 -6.07 -7.85 -0.19
CA ARG A 14 -7.43 -7.29 -0.14
C ARG A 14 -7.66 -6.23 -1.22
N LEU A 15 -6.65 -5.41 -1.54
CA LEU A 15 -6.74 -4.43 -2.61
C LEU A 15 -6.92 -5.10 -3.97
N GLU A 16 -6.19 -6.20 -4.23
CA GLU A 16 -6.35 -7.00 -5.45
C GLU A 16 -7.76 -7.58 -5.57
N GLU A 17 -8.32 -8.09 -4.47
CA GLU A 17 -9.72 -8.57 -4.44
C GLU A 17 -10.72 -7.46 -4.74
N VAL A 18 -10.49 -6.26 -4.21
CA VAL A 18 -11.34 -5.08 -4.46
C VAL A 18 -11.27 -4.69 -5.94
N LEU A 19 -10.08 -4.67 -6.53
CA LEU A 19 -9.88 -4.38 -7.96
C LEU A 19 -10.57 -5.43 -8.84
N ALA A 20 -10.39 -6.71 -8.53
CA ALA A 20 -11.04 -7.79 -9.26
C ALA A 20 -12.57 -7.70 -9.22
N LYS A 21 -13.15 -7.21 -8.11
CA LYS A 21 -14.60 -6.96 -8.00
C LYS A 21 -15.05 -5.74 -8.79
N LEU A 22 -14.26 -4.68 -8.83
CA LEU A 22 -14.54 -3.47 -9.61
C LEU A 22 -14.48 -3.70 -11.12
N GLU A 23 -13.64 -4.64 -11.58
CA GLU A 23 -13.55 -5.01 -13.00
C GLU A 23 -14.73 -5.84 -13.49
N ARG A 24 -15.57 -6.37 -12.59
CA ARG A 24 -16.75 -7.13 -12.97
C ARG A 24 -17.80 -6.22 -13.58
N SER A 25 -18.26 -6.57 -14.79
CA SER A 25 -19.26 -5.81 -15.54
C SER A 25 -20.64 -5.77 -14.88
N ASP A 26 -20.89 -6.64 -13.90
CA ASP A 26 -22.13 -6.73 -13.13
C ASP A 26 -22.08 -5.99 -11.78
N CYS A 27 -21.03 -5.22 -11.48
CA CYS A 27 -20.92 -4.48 -10.23
C CYS A 27 -21.91 -3.28 -10.21
N PRO A 28 -22.90 -3.26 -9.28
CA PRO A 28 -23.81 -2.12 -9.16
C PRO A 28 -23.08 -0.89 -8.63
N LEU A 29 -23.52 0.31 -9.06
CA LEU A 29 -22.85 1.58 -8.79
C LEU A 29 -22.61 1.84 -7.30
N GLU A 30 -23.58 1.51 -6.43
CA GLU A 30 -23.45 1.69 -4.99
C GLU A 30 -22.36 0.78 -4.38
N GLU A 31 -22.24 -0.45 -4.89
CA GLU A 31 -21.20 -1.38 -4.46
C GLU A 31 -19.82 -0.97 -4.99
N ALA A 32 -19.75 -0.48 -6.22
CA ALA A 32 -18.54 0.07 -6.81
C ALA A 32 -18.01 1.26 -5.99
N LEU A 33 -18.89 2.14 -5.50
CA LEU A 33 -18.50 3.27 -4.65
C LEU A 33 -17.90 2.79 -3.31
N GLY A 34 -18.53 1.80 -2.68
CA GLY A 34 -18.03 1.21 -1.42
C GLY A 34 -16.68 0.50 -1.60
N LEU A 35 -16.53 -0.27 -2.67
CA LEU A 35 -15.28 -0.92 -3.04
C LEU A 35 -14.17 0.11 -3.34
N PHE A 36 -14.50 1.22 -4.01
CA PHE A 36 -13.55 2.29 -4.26
C PHE A 36 -13.06 2.94 -2.96
N GLU A 37 -13.95 3.25 -2.01
CA GLU A 37 -13.57 3.77 -0.70
C GLU A 37 -12.70 2.79 0.09
N GLU A 38 -13.03 1.50 0.05
CA GLU A 38 -12.22 0.44 0.67
C GLU A 38 -10.82 0.39 0.04
N GLY A 39 -10.73 0.38 -1.29
CA GLY A 39 -9.48 0.40 -2.03
C GLY A 39 -8.60 1.60 -1.68
N MET A 40 -9.19 2.80 -1.59
CA MET A 40 -8.47 4.02 -1.19
C MET A 40 -7.88 3.92 0.22
N ARG A 41 -8.63 3.34 1.18
CA ARG A 41 -8.13 3.12 2.55
C ARG A 41 -6.99 2.10 2.56
N LEU A 42 -7.09 1.02 1.78
CA LEU A 42 -6.03 0.01 1.67
C LEU A 42 -4.75 0.61 1.07
N VAL A 43 -4.86 1.39 0.00
CA VAL A 43 -3.72 2.10 -0.62
C VAL A 43 -3.03 3.03 0.38
N GLN A 44 -3.79 3.83 1.12
CA GLN A 44 -3.21 4.70 2.15
C GLN A 44 -2.46 3.90 3.22
N LYS A 45 -3.02 2.76 3.64
CA LYS A 45 -2.40 1.90 4.64
C LYS A 45 -1.11 1.26 4.13
N CYS A 46 -1.09 0.78 2.89
CA CYS A 46 0.11 0.22 2.25
C CYS A 46 1.21 1.29 2.13
N ARG A 47 0.86 2.50 1.66
CA ARG A 47 1.78 3.63 1.58
C ARG A 47 2.35 4.02 2.94
N GLY A 48 1.51 4.09 3.98
CA GLY A 48 1.96 4.38 5.34
C GLY A 48 3.00 3.37 5.82
N LYS A 49 2.73 2.07 5.65
CA LYS A 49 3.67 1.02 6.02
C LYS A 49 4.98 1.06 5.25
N LEU A 50 4.94 1.35 3.95
CA LEU A 50 6.14 1.54 3.14
C LEU A 50 6.96 2.72 3.66
N ALA A 51 6.34 3.86 3.91
CA ALA A 51 7.01 5.04 4.47
C ALA A 51 7.63 4.77 5.86
N ASP A 52 6.94 4.02 6.72
CA ASP A 52 7.47 3.58 8.02
C ASP A 52 8.73 2.71 7.86
N VAL A 53 8.72 1.79 6.90
CA VAL A 53 9.87 0.91 6.62
C VAL A 53 11.01 1.72 6.00
N GLU A 54 10.74 2.57 5.02
CA GLU A 54 11.73 3.47 4.40
C GLU A 54 12.38 4.38 5.44
N GLY A 55 11.61 4.93 6.37
CA GLY A 55 12.13 5.74 7.48
C GLY A 55 13.07 4.94 8.38
N LYS A 56 12.69 3.72 8.75
CA LYS A 56 13.56 2.82 9.55
C LYS A 56 14.84 2.44 8.81
N VAL A 57 14.73 2.11 7.53
CA VAL A 57 15.88 1.82 6.67
C VAL A 57 16.78 3.04 6.61
N SER A 58 16.24 4.23 6.32
CA SER A 58 17.00 5.48 6.24
C SER A 58 17.79 5.79 7.53
N VAL A 59 17.20 5.53 8.71
CA VAL A 59 17.92 5.66 9.99
C VAL A 59 19.06 4.64 10.11
N LEU A 60 18.83 3.39 9.74
CA LEU A 60 19.86 2.34 9.77
C LEU A 60 21.00 2.63 8.76
N LEU A 61 20.69 3.16 7.57
CA LEU A 61 21.70 3.54 6.58
C LEU A 61 22.45 4.82 6.99
N LYS A 62 21.82 5.77 7.68
CA LYS A 62 22.53 6.94 8.24
C LYS A 62 23.55 6.55 9.30
N ASP A 63 23.27 5.49 10.06
CA ASP A 63 24.19 4.95 11.06
C ASP A 63 25.30 4.08 10.42
N SER A 64 25.04 3.55 9.22
CA SER A 64 25.95 2.69 8.47
C SER A 64 26.48 3.40 7.22
N GLN A 65 27.65 4.04 7.33
CA GLN A 65 28.29 4.92 6.34
C GLN A 65 28.51 4.33 4.92
N GLU A 66 28.15 3.07 4.67
CA GLU A 66 28.41 2.34 3.42
C GLU A 66 27.17 2.01 2.57
N PHE A 67 25.95 2.22 3.06
CA PHE A 67 24.76 1.92 2.26
C PHE A 67 24.21 3.17 1.57
N ALA A 68 24.49 3.31 0.28
CA ALA A 68 23.84 4.31 -0.55
C ALA A 68 22.32 4.06 -0.56
N PRO A 69 21.47 5.07 -0.26
CA PRO A 69 20.03 4.91 -0.34
C PRO A 69 19.62 4.51 -1.75
N PHE A 70 18.65 3.60 -1.87
CA PHE A 70 18.05 3.23 -3.14
C PHE A 70 17.30 4.45 -3.69
N SER A 71 17.99 5.27 -4.49
CA SER A 71 17.39 6.25 -5.35
C SER A 71 16.75 5.47 -6.48
N GLY A 72 15.47 5.16 -6.35
CA GLY A 72 14.65 4.80 -7.50
C GLY A 72 14.75 5.99 -8.45
N GLU A 73 15.65 5.89 -9.43
CA GLU A 73 15.68 6.80 -10.57
C GLU A 73 14.29 6.74 -11.18
N GLU A 74 13.49 7.76 -10.91
CA GLU A 74 12.43 8.17 -11.82
C GLU A 74 13.12 8.40 -13.15
N GLU A 75 13.13 7.37 -13.99
CA GLU A 75 13.38 7.48 -15.42
C GLU A 75 12.26 8.36 -15.98
N GLN A 76 12.46 9.67 -15.86
CA GLN A 76 11.73 10.68 -16.59
C GLN A 76 12.23 10.59 -18.05
N ALA A 77 11.27 10.24 -18.91
CA ALA A 77 11.37 10.08 -20.36
C ALA A 77 12.22 11.13 -21.10
#